data_AF-A0A920CNN7-F1
#
_entry.id   AF-A0A920CNN7-F1
#
_cell.length_a   1.000
_cell.length_b   1.000
_cell.length_c   1.000
_cell.angle_alpha   90.00
_cell.angle_beta   90.00
_cell.angle_gamma   90.00
#
_symmetry.space_group_name_H-M   'P 1'
#
loop_
_entity.id
_entity.type
_entity.pdbx_description
1 polymer ?
#
loop_
_entity_poly.entity_id
_entity_poly.type
_entity_poly.pdbx_seq_one_letter_code
_entity_poly.pdbx_strand_id
1 'polypeptide(L)' 'MFEEIQARKLRIALGSASRNATFVLDKLGLTEAFEYIADPGRIAFGKPHVTVRQRKGYAFRTRKRMCVGIHTRPSTIK' A
#
# COMPACT_ATOMS: atom_id res chain seq x y z
N MET A 1 2.14 4.06 16.25
CA MET A 1 1.50 3.69 14.96
C MET A 1 2.00 2.35 14.40
N PHE A 2 3.21 2.22 13.83
CA PHE A 2 3.65 0.92 13.25
C PHE A 2 3.73 -0.21 14.29
N GLU A 3 4.24 0.08 15.47
CA GLU A 3 4.28 -0.86 16.60
C GLU A 3 2.88 -1.35 17.02
N GLU A 4 1.89 -0.46 17.04
CA GLU A 4 0.50 -0.82 17.38
C GLU A 4 -0.16 -1.68 16.29
N ILE A 5 0.19 -1.43 15.02
CA ILE A 5 -0.28 -2.22 13.88
C ILE A 5 0.32 -3.63 13.96
N GLN A 6 1.61 -3.74 14.29
CA GLN A 6 2.26 -5.04 14.52
C GLN A 6 1.69 -5.77 15.73
N ALA A 7 1.48 -5.09 16.86
CA ALA A 7 0.87 -5.67 18.06
C ALA A 7 -0.54 -6.22 17.80
N ARG A 8 -1.30 -5.58 16.90
CA ARG A 8 -2.63 -6.01 16.47
C ARG A 8 -2.61 -7.04 15.33
N LYS A 9 -1.43 -7.51 14.91
CA LYS A 9 -1.24 -8.47 13.80
C LYS A 9 -1.91 -8.02 12.50
N LEU A 10 -1.93 -6.71 12.26
CA LEU A 10 -2.50 -6.12 11.07
C LEU A 10 -1.45 -6.12 9.95
N ARG A 11 -1.87 -6.54 8.75
CA ARG A 11 -1.02 -6.60 7.56
C ARG A 11 -0.87 -5.21 6.95
N ILE A 12 0.35 -4.83 6.58
CA ILE A 12 0.65 -3.50 6.02
C ILE A 12 1.03 -3.64 4.55
N ALA A 13 0.51 -2.74 3.73
CA ALA A 13 0.74 -2.74 2.31
C ALA A 13 0.99 -1.33 1.78
N LEU A 14 2.00 -1.14 0.94
CA LEU A 14 2.27 0.13 0.27
C LEU A 14 1.62 0.18 -1.12
N GLY A 15 0.94 1.28 -1.40
CA GLY A 15 0.18 1.49 -2.63
C GLY A 15 0.62 2.78 -3.29
N SER A 16 1.91 2.84 -3.59
CA SER A 16 2.53 4.01 -4.19
C SER A 16 2.39 3.96 -5.72
N ALA A 17 2.25 5.14 -6.33
CA ALA A 17 2.38 5.30 -7.78
C ALA A 17 3.84 5.56 -8.20
N SER A 18 4.76 5.74 -7.23
CA SER A 18 6.17 6.02 -7.49
C SER A 18 6.95 4.72 -7.69
N ARG A 19 7.76 4.67 -8.77
CA ARG A 19 8.70 3.57 -9.05
C ARG A 19 9.84 3.49 -8.03
N ASN A 20 10.08 4.58 -7.28
CA ASN A 20 11.15 4.66 -6.30
C ASN A 20 10.69 4.20 -4.90
N ALA A 21 9.46 3.74 -4.75
CA ALA A 21 8.90 3.39 -3.45
C ALA A 21 9.75 2.35 -2.70
N THR A 22 10.18 1.28 -3.37
CA THR A 22 11.02 0.24 -2.77
C THR A 22 12.39 0.80 -2.36
N PHE A 23 13.02 1.61 -3.21
CA PHE A 23 14.31 2.25 -2.91
C PHE A 23 14.23 3.15 -1.68
N VAL A 24 13.17 3.94 -1.55
CA VAL A 24 12.96 4.81 -0.38
C VAL A 24 12.73 4.00 0.89
N LEU A 25 11.93 2.93 0.82
CA LEU A 25 11.72 2.05 1.98
C LEU A 25 13.00 1.36 2.43
N ASP A 26 13.84 0.94 1.49
CA ASP A 26 15.12 0.30 1.76
C ASP A 26 16.07 1.24 2.50
N LYS A 27 16.19 2.50 2.03
CA LYS A 27 16.98 3.53 2.71
C LYS A 27 16.46 3.89 4.10
N LEU A 28 15.16 3.71 4.35
CA LEU A 28 14.54 3.94 5.66
C LEU A 28 14.56 2.70 6.56
N GLY A 29 15.02 1.53 6.07
CA GLY A 29 14.95 0.27 6.82
C GLY A 29 13.52 -0.21 7.08
N LEU A 30 12.55 0.24 6.28
CA LEU A 30 11.12 -0.03 6.49
C LEU A 30 10.58 -1.14 5.59
N THR A 31 11.39 -1.68 4.68
CA THR A 31 10.94 -2.68 3.70
C THR A 31 10.27 -3.88 4.36
N GLU A 32 10.81 -4.35 5.49
CA GLU A 32 10.29 -5.52 6.22
C GLU A 32 8.95 -5.26 6.91
N ALA A 33 8.61 -4.00 7.17
CA ALA A 33 7.31 -3.64 7.76
C ALA A 33 6.16 -3.79 6.75
N PHE A 34 6.45 -3.85 5.45
CA PHE A 34 5.45 -3.96 4.39
C PHE A 34 5.43 -5.36 3.79
N GLU A 35 4.35 -6.10 4.06
CA GLU A 35 4.15 -7.44 3.51
C GLU A 35 3.85 -7.41 2.00
N TYR A 36 3.44 -6.26 1.47
CA TYR A 36 3.26 -6.06 0.03
C TYR A 36 3.54 -4.61 -0.38
N ILE A 37 4.36 -4.44 -1.41
CA ILE A 37 4.62 -3.16 -2.06
C ILE A 37 4.09 -3.27 -3.49
N ALA A 38 3.10 -2.46 -3.85
CA ALA A 38 2.54 -2.47 -5.18
C ALA A 38 3.56 -1.98 -6.21
N ASP A 39 3.80 -2.78 -7.25
CA ASP A 39 4.65 -2.40 -8.40
C ASP A 39 3.88 -1.48 -9.37
N PRO A 40 4.25 -0.19 -9.47
CA PRO A 40 3.61 0.75 -10.39
C PRO A 40 3.85 0.41 -11.87
N GLY A 41 4.91 -0.32 -12.22
CA GLY A 41 5.16 -0.78 -13.59
C GLY A 41 4.11 -1.75 -14.10
N ARG A 42 3.49 -2.52 -13.18
CA ARG A 42 2.37 -3.41 -13.50
C ARG A 42 1.02 -2.69 -13.50
N ILE A 43 0.95 -1.45 -13.01
CA ILE A 43 -0.31 -0.70 -12.82
C ILE A 43 -0.59 0.10 -14.09
N ALA A 44 -1.50 -0.40 -14.93
CA ALA A 44 -1.87 0.22 -16.22
C ALA A 44 -2.50 1.63 -16.07
N PHE A 45 -3.10 1.93 -14.92
CA PHE A 45 -3.70 3.23 -14.64
C PHE A 45 -3.28 3.70 -13.25
N GLY A 46 -2.51 4.79 -13.20
CA GLY A 46 -2.17 5.49 -11.97
C GLY A 46 -3.41 6.05 -11.25
N LYS A 47 -3.23 6.60 -10.06
CA LYS A 47 -4.32 7.28 -9.34
C LYS A 47 -4.99 8.33 -10.25
N PRO A 48 -6.34 8.47 -10.23
CA PRO A 48 -7.28 8.02 -9.20
C PRO A 48 -7.81 6.60 -9.42
N HIS A 49 -7.25 5.82 -10.36
CA HIS A 49 -7.76 4.49 -10.62
C HIS A 49 -7.59 3.58 -9.40
N VAL A 50 -8.69 2.95 -8.98
CA VAL A 50 -8.81 2.10 -7.79
C VAL A 50 -7.86 0.89 -7.86
N THR A 51 -7.22 0.63 -8.99
CA THR A 51 -6.41 -0.54 -9.33
C THR A 51 -5.34 -0.88 -8.30
N VAL A 52 -4.61 0.12 -7.78
CA VAL A 52 -3.58 -0.10 -6.74
C VAL A 52 -4.21 -0.62 -5.44
N ARG A 53 -5.38 -0.09 -5.08
CA ARG A 53 -6.16 -0.50 -3.91
C ARG A 53 -6.75 -1.89 -4.10
N GLN A 54 -7.26 -2.19 -5.30
CA GLN A 54 -7.84 -3.50 -5.61
C GLN A 54 -6.78 -4.61 -5.55
N ARG A 55 -5.62 -4.39 -6.16
CA ARG A 55 -4.54 -5.39 -6.18
C ARG A 55 -3.99 -5.74 -4.80
N LYS A 56 -3.99 -4.78 -3.86
CA LYS A 56 -3.70 -5.10 -2.45
C LYS A 56 -4.73 -6.08 -1.88
N GLY A 57 -6.03 -5.82 -2.06
CA GLY A 57 -7.07 -6.74 -1.59
C GLY A 57 -6.94 -8.14 -2.19
N TYR A 58 -6.50 -8.25 -3.46
CA TYR A 58 -6.18 -9.54 -4.08
C TYR A 58 -4.92 -10.19 -3.49
N ALA A 59 -3.85 -9.44 -3.25
CA ALA A 59 -2.62 -9.95 -2.63
C ALA A 59 -2.87 -10.49 -1.21
N PHE A 60 -3.74 -9.83 -0.44
CA PHE A 60 -4.08 -10.25 0.92
C PHE A 60 -5.30 -11.17 1.02
N ARG A 61 -5.98 -11.47 -0.11
CA ARG A 61 -7.31 -12.11 -0.17
C ARG A 61 -8.34 -11.48 0.79
N THR A 62 -8.20 -10.19 1.12
CA THR A 62 -9.10 -9.48 2.04
C THR A 62 -10.19 -8.74 1.28
N ARG A 63 -11.41 -8.73 1.85
CA ARG A 63 -12.51 -7.91 1.31
C ARG A 63 -12.12 -6.43 1.45
N LYS A 64 -12.35 -5.64 0.40
CA LYS A 64 -12.07 -4.18 0.35
C LYS A 64 -12.61 -3.40 1.56
N ARG A 65 -13.70 -3.86 2.18
CA ARG A 65 -14.34 -3.22 3.35
C ARG A 65 -13.51 -3.31 4.63
N MET A 66 -12.44 -4.10 4.65
CA MET A 66 -11.63 -4.36 5.85
C MET A 66 -10.23 -3.70 5.77
N CYS A 67 -10.04 -2.75 4.85
CA CYS A 67 -8.78 -2.05 4.66
C CYS A 67 -8.94 -0.56 4.96
N VAL A 68 -8.02 0.02 5.75
CA VAL A 68 -7.93 1.47 5.95
C VAL A 68 -6.82 2.03 5.05
N GLY A 69 -7.14 3.05 4.26
CA GLY A 69 -6.20 3.73 3.38
C GLY A 69 -5.81 5.10 3.92
N ILE A 70 -4.51 5.34 4.10
CA ILE A 70 -3.99 6.64 4.53
C ILE A 70 -3.35 7.34 3.33
N HIS A 71 -3.70 8.61 3.12
CA HIS A 71 -3.14 9.43 2.05
C HIS A 71 -3.07 10.89 2.49
N THR A 72 -2.11 11.62 1.93
CA THR A 72 -1.91 13.06 2.21
C THR A 72 -2.55 13.98 1.15
N ARG A 73 -3.17 13.41 0.10
CA ARG A 73 -3.80 14.19 -0.99
C ARG A 73 -5.27 13.79 -1.22
N PRO A 74 -6.17 14.77 -1.46
CA PRO A 74 -7.60 14.52 -1.66
C PRO A 74 -7.92 13.72 -2.93
N SER A 75 -7.08 13.79 -3.98
CA SER A 75 -7.26 13.07 -5.25
C SER A 75 -7.18 11.53 -5.14
N THR A 76 -6.90 10.99 -3.95
CA THR A 76 -6.86 9.54 -3.69
C THR A 76 -8.19 8.98 -3.13
N ILE A 77 -9.12 9.85 -2.68
CA ILE A 77 -10.44 9.48 -2.14
C ILE A 77 -11.48 9.47 -3.26
N LYS A 78 -11.64 8.33 -3.95
CA LYS A 78 -12.87 7.92 -4.66
C LYS A 78 -12.98 6.40 -4.60
#